data_AF-X0X7Z3-F1
#
_entry.id   AF-X0X7Z3-F1
#
_cell.length_a   1.000
_cell.length_b   1.000
_cell.length_c   1.000
_cell.angle_alpha   90.00
_cell.angle_beta   90.00
_cell.angle_gamma   90.00
#
_symmetry.space_group_name_H-M   'P 1'
#
loop_
_entity.id
_entity.type
_entity.pdbx_description
1 polymer ?
#
loop_
_entity_poly.entity_id
_entity_poly.type
_entity_poly.pdbx_seq_one_letter_code
_entity_poly.pdbx_strand_id
1 'polypeptide(L)'
;LFDKYFKPCWQKLINHVKQASSQIYVLFHSDGAVTSFIPSLLEAGVDILHPLEPVPATDMAAVKRGYGHQLSFLGGIDIKQAMTGTEEEVVIEVRQRIGLLAEGGGYILAPSNHLQPDVPAENVIALFRAARKYGTRRPQSKEGQKCTR
;
A
#
# COMPACT_ATOMS: atom_id res chain seq x y z
N LEU A 1 23.35 7.96 1.30
CA LEU A 1 23.29 8.18 -0.18
C LEU A 1 21.97 8.86 -0.56
N PHE A 2 20.83 8.21 -0.31
CA PHE A 2 19.49 8.70 -0.63
C PHE A 2 19.21 10.12 -0.14
N ASP A 3 19.33 10.36 1.17
CA ASP A 3 19.01 11.66 1.77
C ASP A 3 19.89 12.81 1.27
N LYS A 4 21.12 12.49 0.85
CA LYS A 4 22.09 13.48 0.39
C LYS A 4 21.83 13.93 -1.04
N TYR A 5 21.46 12.99 -1.93
CA TYR A 5 21.46 13.25 -3.38
C TYR A 5 20.08 13.17 -4.02
N PHE A 6 19.17 12.36 -3.50
CA PHE A 6 17.86 12.11 -4.12
C PHE A 6 16.73 12.86 -3.43
N LYS A 7 16.66 12.75 -2.09
CA LYS A 7 15.59 13.38 -1.29
C LYS A 7 15.41 14.88 -1.58
N PRO A 8 16.46 15.73 -1.64
CA PRO A 8 16.28 17.16 -1.87
C PRO A 8 15.67 17.48 -3.24
N CYS A 9 16.06 16.73 -4.27
CA CYS A 9 15.57 16.89 -5.63
C CYS A 9 14.09 16.48 -5.74
N TRP A 10 13.73 15.34 -5.15
CA TRP A 10 12.34 14.86 -5.14
C TRP A 10 11.43 15.74 -4.31
N GLN A 11 11.88 16.17 -3.13
CA GLN A 11 11.11 17.08 -2.29
C GLN A 11 10.82 18.40 -3.01
N LYS A 12 11.79 18.96 -3.74
CA LYS A 12 11.57 20.16 -4.57
C LYS A 12 10.50 19.93 -5.64
N LEU A 13 10.55 18.78 -6.34
CA LEU A 13 9.57 18.42 -7.37
C LEU A 13 8.17 18.23 -6.78
N ILE A 14 8.07 17.45 -5.71
CA ILE A 14 6.81 17.14 -5.02
C ILE A 14 6.17 18.43 -4.50
N ASN A 15 6.96 19.29 -3.85
CA ASN A 15 6.47 20.58 -3.36
C ASN A 15 5.94 21.46 -4.50
N HIS A 16 6.62 21.50 -5.64
CA HIS A 16 6.16 22.26 -6.80
C HIS A 16 4.81 21.75 -7.34
N VAL A 17 4.66 20.43 -7.45
CA VAL A 17 3.39 19.81 -7.89
C VAL A 17 2.27 20.10 -6.90
N LYS A 18 2.53 19.97 -5.59
CA LYS A 18 1.53 20.22 -4.54
C LYS A 18 1.16 21.69 -4.38
N GLN A 19 2.03 22.63 -4.75
CA GLN A 19 1.70 24.06 -4.84
C GLN A 19 0.63 24.35 -5.89
N ALA A 20 0.54 23.54 -6.96
CA ALA A 20 -0.49 23.70 -7.98
C ALA A 20 -1.87 23.24 -7.48
N SER A 21 -1.94 22.21 -6.63
CA SER A 21 -3.16 21.79 -5.96
C SER A 21 -2.89 20.86 -4.78
N SER A 22 -3.58 21.09 -3.66
CA SER A 22 -3.57 20.20 -2.50
C SER A 22 -4.32 18.88 -2.72
N GLN A 23 -5.03 18.73 -3.84
CA GLN A 23 -5.75 17.50 -4.21
C GLN A 23 -4.88 16.50 -4.99
N ILE A 24 -3.63 16.85 -5.30
CA ILE A 24 -2.70 15.96 -5.98
C ILE A 24 -1.99 15.08 -4.95
N TYR A 25 -2.15 13.76 -5.09
CA TYR A 25 -1.43 12.76 -4.32
C TYR A 25 -0.22 12.26 -5.09
N VAL A 26 0.92 12.16 -4.40
CA VAL A 26 2.16 11.62 -4.95
C VAL A 26 2.32 10.18 -4.54
N LEU A 27 2.36 9.32 -5.55
CA LEU A 27 2.72 7.91 -5.39
C LEU A 27 4.20 7.71 -5.66
N PHE A 28 4.88 7.01 -4.76
CA PHE A 28 6.26 6.59 -4.93
C PHE A 28 6.35 5.07 -5.08
N HIS A 29 7.03 4.64 -6.15
CA HIS A 29 7.27 3.23 -6.41
C HIS A 29 8.73 2.85 -6.14
N SER A 30 8.95 1.80 -5.36
CA SER A 30 10.25 1.16 -5.21
C SER A 30 10.07 -0.30 -4.81
N ASP A 31 10.69 -1.20 -5.56
CA ASP A 31 10.78 -2.61 -5.21
C ASP A 31 11.66 -2.81 -3.97
N GLY A 32 11.53 -3.98 -3.34
CA GLY A 32 12.31 -4.45 -2.21
C GLY A 32 11.79 -4.00 -0.84
N ALA A 33 12.66 -4.17 0.17
CA ALA A 33 12.37 -3.80 1.55
C ALA A 33 12.67 -2.32 1.80
N VAL A 34 11.64 -1.48 1.68
CA VAL A 34 11.78 -0.01 1.72
C VAL A 34 11.42 0.60 3.08
N THR A 35 11.12 -0.22 4.10
CA THR A 35 10.65 0.21 5.42
C THR A 35 11.54 1.27 6.07
N SER A 36 12.86 1.14 5.95
CA SER A 36 13.84 2.09 6.51
C SER A 36 13.84 3.45 5.82
N PHE A 37 13.35 3.54 4.58
CA PHE A 37 13.29 4.77 3.79
C PHE A 37 11.97 5.53 3.99
N ILE A 38 10.95 4.91 4.59
CA ILE A 38 9.63 5.52 4.77
C ILE A 38 9.69 6.91 5.43
N PRO A 39 10.47 7.14 6.52
CA PRO A 39 10.59 8.47 7.11
C PRO A 39 11.07 9.52 6.11
N SER A 40 12.11 9.20 5.33
CA SER A 40 12.65 10.09 4.30
C SER A 40 11.66 10.34 3.15
N LEU A 41 10.83 9.35 2.79
CA LEU A 41 9.78 9.51 1.78
C LEU A 41 8.64 10.42 2.27
N LEU A 42 8.25 10.28 3.54
CA LEU A 42 7.27 11.17 4.18
C LEU A 42 7.78 12.61 4.23
N GLU A 43 9.04 12.81 4.63
CA GLU A 43 9.69 14.14 4.59
C GLU A 43 9.71 14.73 3.18
N ALA A 44 9.90 13.90 2.15
CA ALA A 44 9.86 14.32 0.76
C ALA A 44 8.44 14.69 0.28
N GLY A 45 7.39 14.35 1.04
CA GLY A 45 5.99 14.65 0.75
C GLY A 45 5.25 13.56 -0.02
N VAL A 46 5.73 12.32 0.00
CA VAL A 46 5.04 11.16 -0.61
C VAL A 46 3.77 10.83 0.19
N ASP A 47 2.67 10.57 -0.52
CA ASP A 47 1.37 10.24 0.09
C ASP A 47 1.04 8.74 0.00
N ILE A 48 1.51 8.08 -1.07
CA ILE A 48 1.20 6.68 -1.37
C ILE A 48 2.50 5.93 -1.64
N LEU A 49 2.72 4.83 -0.93
CA LEU A 49 3.81 3.90 -1.20
C LEU A 49 3.30 2.71 -2.02
N HIS A 50 3.98 2.43 -3.12
CA HIS A 50 3.77 1.26 -3.96
C HIS A 50 5.10 0.49 -4.06
N PRO A 51 5.12 -0.84 -3.97
CA PRO A 51 4.00 -1.74 -3.71
C PRO A 51 3.79 -2.15 -2.25
N LEU A 52 4.69 -1.74 -1.34
CA LEU A 52 4.95 -2.46 -0.08
C LEU A 52 5.14 -3.96 -0.35
N GLU A 53 6.27 -4.30 -0.96
CA GLU A 53 6.50 -5.64 -1.52
C GLU A 53 6.48 -6.72 -0.42
N PRO A 54 5.80 -7.87 -0.65
CA PRO A 54 5.73 -9.00 0.29
C PRO A 54 7.02 -9.83 0.35
N VAL A 55 8.15 -9.17 0.57
CA VAL A 55 9.44 -9.84 0.80
C VAL A 55 9.64 -10.15 2.29
N PRO A 56 10.43 -11.18 2.66
CA PRO A 56 10.63 -11.57 4.06
C PRO A 56 11.15 -10.46 4.99
N ALA A 57 11.86 -9.47 4.44
CA ALA A 57 12.39 -8.34 5.19
C ALA A 57 11.34 -7.24 5.47
N THR A 58 10.11 -7.36 4.95
CA THR A 58 9.03 -6.38 5.10
C THR A 58 7.96 -6.89 6.06
N ASP A 59 7.98 -6.41 7.31
CA ASP A 59 6.84 -6.57 8.23
C ASP A 59 5.75 -5.54 7.90
N MET A 60 4.81 -5.92 7.03
CA MET A 60 3.70 -5.06 6.61
C MET A 60 2.82 -4.62 7.78
N ALA A 61 2.64 -5.46 8.80
CA ALA A 61 1.79 -5.13 9.94
C ALA A 61 2.45 -4.03 10.78
N ALA A 62 3.76 -4.14 11.02
CA ALA A 62 4.53 -3.09 11.68
C ALA A 62 4.57 -1.80 10.86
N VAL A 63 4.73 -1.90 9.53
CA VAL A 63 4.68 -0.74 8.63
C VAL A 63 3.32 -0.04 8.70
N LYS A 64 2.21 -0.80 8.64
CA LYS A 64 0.86 -0.23 8.76
C LYS A 64 0.65 0.44 10.12
N ARG A 65 1.05 -0.21 11.23
CA ARG A 65 0.95 0.39 12.58
C ARG A 65 1.78 1.66 12.71
N GLY A 66 3.00 1.68 12.16
CA GLY A 66 3.91 2.81 12.27
C GLY A 66 3.53 4.00 11.39
N TYR A 67 3.08 3.74 10.16
CA TYR A 67 2.97 4.78 9.12
C TYR A 67 1.59 4.92 8.48
N GLY A 68 0.66 4.00 8.74
CA GLY A 68 -0.65 3.95 8.08
C GLY A 68 -1.59 5.13 8.34
N HIS A 69 -1.25 6.03 9.26
CA HIS A 69 -1.96 7.28 9.52
C HIS A 69 -1.46 8.47 8.67
N GLN A 70 -0.25 8.35 8.10
CA GLN A 70 0.38 9.37 7.24
C GLN A 70 0.55 8.90 5.79
N LEU A 71 0.57 7.58 5.58
CA LEU A 71 0.90 6.97 4.30
C LEU A 71 -0.19 5.99 3.90
N SER A 72 -0.61 6.08 2.64
CA SER A 72 -1.43 5.04 2.01
C SER A 72 -0.54 4.00 1.33
N PHE A 73 -1.02 2.77 1.24
CA PHE A 73 -0.31 1.67 0.59
C PHE A 73 -1.08 1.22 -0.64
N LEU A 74 -0.43 1.17 -1.79
CA LEU A 74 -0.93 0.51 -3.00
C LEU A 74 -0.15 -0.80 -3.17
N GLY A 75 -0.82 -1.90 -3.52
CA GLY A 75 -0.13 -3.16 -3.83
C GLY A 75 -0.25 -4.23 -2.76
N GLY A 76 0.87 -4.87 -2.44
CA GLY A 76 1.02 -5.85 -1.37
C GLY A 76 0.71 -7.31 -1.72
N ILE A 77 0.08 -7.59 -2.87
CA ILE A 77 -0.23 -8.97 -3.30
C ILE A 77 0.97 -9.60 -4.00
N ASP A 78 1.42 -10.76 -3.53
CA ASP A 78 2.56 -11.49 -4.10
C ASP A 78 2.32 -11.94 -5.55
N ILE A 79 3.13 -11.40 -6.48
CA ILE A 79 3.05 -11.74 -7.91
C ILE A 79 3.82 -13.00 -8.31
N LYS A 80 4.71 -13.52 -7.46
CA LYS A 80 5.58 -14.67 -7.75
C LYS A 80 5.03 -15.99 -7.22
N GLN A 81 4.32 -15.95 -6.10
CA GLN A 81 3.75 -17.14 -5.46
C GLN A 81 2.23 -17.14 -5.51
N ALA A 82 1.58 -16.09 -5.01
CA ALA A 82 0.12 -16.09 -4.93
C ALA A 82 -0.52 -15.97 -6.32
N MET A 83 -0.08 -15.02 -7.15
CA MET A 83 -0.68 -14.81 -8.48
C MET A 83 -0.40 -15.94 -9.49
N THR A 84 0.65 -16.73 -9.30
CA THR A 84 0.99 -17.88 -10.15
C THR A 84 0.51 -19.22 -9.58
N GLY A 85 -0.07 -19.19 -8.37
CA GLY A 85 -0.64 -20.34 -7.66
C GLY A 85 -2.07 -20.69 -8.07
N THR A 86 -2.86 -21.24 -7.16
CA THR A 86 -4.29 -21.52 -7.38
C THR A 86 -5.19 -20.32 -7.05
N GLU A 87 -6.44 -20.33 -7.53
CA GLU A 87 -7.43 -19.30 -7.15
C GLU A 87 -7.62 -19.23 -5.63
N GLU A 88 -7.55 -20.36 -4.92
CA GLU A 88 -7.63 -20.40 -3.45
C GLU A 88 -6.44 -19.69 -2.79
N GLU A 89 -5.23 -19.88 -3.30
CA GLU A 89 -4.03 -19.21 -2.80
C GLU A 89 -4.12 -17.69 -2.98
N VAL A 90 -4.61 -17.23 -4.15
CA VAL A 90 -4.93 -15.81 -4.39
C VAL A 90 -5.96 -15.29 -3.37
N VAL A 91 -7.04 -16.03 -3.13
CA VAL A 91 -8.08 -15.63 -2.18
C VAL A 91 -7.54 -15.55 -0.74
N ILE A 92 -6.67 -16.48 -0.34
CA ILE A 92 -6.02 -16.48 0.97
C ILE A 92 -5.13 -15.24 1.10
N GLU A 93 -4.28 -14.98 0.11
CA GLU A 93 -3.39 -13.82 0.06
C GLU A 93 -4.17 -12.50 0.17
N VAL A 94 -5.24 -12.34 -0.62
CA VAL A 94 -6.12 -11.16 -0.56
C VAL A 94 -6.69 -10.94 0.83
N ARG A 95 -7.20 -12.00 1.47
CA ARG A 95 -7.76 -11.92 2.82
C ARG A 95 -6.70 -11.51 3.84
N GLN A 96 -5.49 -12.06 3.72
CA GLN A 96 -4.39 -11.72 4.60
C GLN A 96 -3.98 -10.25 4.42
N ARG A 97 -3.76 -9.78 3.19
CA ARG A 97 -3.38 -8.38 2.94
C ARG A 97 -4.43 -7.38 3.37
N ILE A 98 -5.71 -7.66 3.12
CA ILE A 98 -6.81 -6.83 3.64
C ILE A 98 -6.78 -6.81 5.17
N GLY A 99 -6.61 -7.96 5.82
CA GLY A 99 -6.52 -8.05 7.28
C GLY A 99 -5.36 -7.26 7.88
N LEU A 100 -4.23 -7.15 7.16
CA LEU A 100 -3.04 -6.45 7.62
C LEU A 100 -3.05 -4.95 7.35
N LEU A 101 -3.58 -4.54 6.18
CA LEU A 101 -3.36 -3.19 5.65
C LEU A 101 -4.63 -2.32 5.59
N ALA A 102 -5.82 -2.93 5.53
CA ALA A 102 -7.07 -2.19 5.26
C ALA A 102 -7.66 -1.48 6.48
N GLU A 103 -7.31 -1.89 7.70
CA GLU A 103 -7.84 -1.26 8.91
C GLU A 103 -7.47 0.23 8.95
N GLY A 104 -8.46 1.08 9.23
CA GLY A 104 -8.31 2.54 9.22
C GLY A 104 -8.26 3.19 7.83
N GLY A 105 -8.48 2.42 6.75
CA GLY A 105 -8.41 2.94 5.37
C GLY A 105 -6.98 3.09 4.86
N GLY A 106 -6.78 3.80 3.74
CA GLY A 106 -5.45 4.04 3.18
C GLY A 106 -4.76 2.80 2.59
N TYR A 107 -5.52 1.78 2.19
CA TYR A 107 -4.99 0.62 1.45
C TYR A 107 -5.73 0.44 0.15
N ILE A 108 -4.98 0.39 -0.95
CA ILE A 108 -5.44 0.15 -2.30
C ILE A 108 -4.87 -1.21 -2.70
N LEU A 109 -5.72 -2.24 -2.71
CA LEU A 109 -5.28 -3.59 -3.05
C LEU A 109 -4.93 -3.68 -4.53
N ALA A 110 -3.71 -4.13 -4.82
CA ALA A 110 -3.23 -4.40 -6.16
C ALA A 110 -2.10 -5.46 -6.11
N PRO A 111 -1.75 -6.09 -7.24
CA PRO A 111 -0.49 -6.80 -7.40
C PRO A 111 0.71 -5.96 -6.95
N SER A 112 1.75 -6.58 -6.39
CA SER A 112 2.95 -5.87 -5.95
C SER A 112 3.86 -5.42 -7.10
N ASN A 113 3.58 -5.80 -8.34
CA ASN A 113 4.20 -5.25 -9.54
C ASN A 113 3.28 -5.57 -10.74
N HIS A 114 3.73 -5.29 -11.96
CA HIS A 114 3.06 -5.69 -13.18
C HIS A 114 2.85 -7.21 -13.24
N LEU A 115 1.63 -7.62 -13.58
CA LEU A 115 1.31 -9.01 -13.86
C LEU A 115 2.13 -9.49 -15.05
N GLN A 116 2.72 -10.66 -14.90
CA GLN A 116 3.57 -11.29 -15.90
C GLN A 116 2.76 -12.33 -16.72
N PRO A 117 3.23 -12.75 -17.89
CA PRO A 117 2.49 -13.68 -18.78
C PRO A 117 2.22 -15.07 -18.18
N ASP A 118 2.92 -15.43 -17.11
CA ASP A 118 2.77 -16.68 -16.36
C ASP A 118 1.63 -16.64 -15.32
N VAL A 119 0.99 -15.49 -15.13
CA VAL A 119 -0.20 -15.36 -14.27
C VAL A 119 -1.45 -15.84 -15.02
N PRO A 120 -2.13 -16.89 -14.53
CA PRO A 120 -3.40 -17.33 -15.12
C PRO A 120 -4.50 -16.26 -15.04
N ALA A 121 -5.35 -16.17 -16.07
CA ALA A 121 -6.39 -15.15 -16.13
C ALA A 121 -7.44 -15.31 -15.02
N GLU A 122 -7.74 -16.56 -14.66
CA GLU A 122 -8.59 -16.96 -13.53
C GLU A 122 -8.10 -16.39 -12.21
N ASN A 123 -6.78 -16.34 -11.98
CA ASN A 123 -6.19 -15.77 -10.76
C ASN A 123 -6.40 -14.26 -10.68
N VAL A 124 -6.35 -13.56 -11.82
CA VAL A 124 -6.69 -12.12 -11.88
C VAL A 124 -8.17 -11.92 -11.54
N ILE A 125 -9.06 -12.75 -12.08
CA ILE A 125 -10.49 -12.69 -11.78
C ILE A 125 -10.75 -13.02 -10.29
N ALA A 126 -10.07 -14.02 -9.73
CA ALA A 126 -10.14 -14.41 -8.33
C ALA A 126 -9.70 -13.27 -7.42
N LEU A 127 -8.60 -12.58 -7.76
CA LEU A 127 -8.13 -11.39 -7.08
C LEU A 127 -9.21 -10.31 -7.00
N PHE A 128 -9.79 -9.93 -8.14
CA PHE A 128 -10.85 -8.93 -8.22
C PHE A 128 -12.09 -9.33 -7.41
N ARG A 129 -12.54 -10.59 -7.53
CA ARG A 129 -13.70 -11.11 -6.80
C ARG A 129 -13.46 -11.10 -5.30
N ALA A 130 -12.29 -11.58 -4.86
CA ALA A 130 -11.89 -11.59 -3.46
C ALA A 130 -11.80 -10.16 -2.90
N ALA A 131 -11.15 -9.25 -3.63
CA ALA A 131 -11.03 -7.84 -3.23
C ALA A 131 -12.42 -7.20 -3.02
N ARG A 132 -13.37 -7.44 -3.94
CA ARG A 132 -14.76 -6.96 -3.77
C ARG A 132 -15.49 -7.59 -2.60
N LYS A 133 -15.28 -8.90 -2.36
CA LYS A 133 -15.94 -9.64 -1.28
C LYS A 133 -15.43 -9.24 0.10
N TYR A 134 -14.12 -9.04 0.25
CA TYR A 134 -13.48 -8.80 1.55
C TYR A 134 -13.19 -7.31 1.83
N GLY A 135 -13.11 -6.47 0.79
CA GLY A 135 -12.78 -5.04 0.90
C GLY A 135 -13.91 -4.14 1.39
N THR A 136 -15.17 -4.61 1.41
CA THR A 136 -16.34 -3.81 1.80
C THR A 136 -16.55 -3.67 3.31
N ARG A 137 -15.54 -3.91 4.15
CA ARG A 137 -15.65 -3.59 5.58
C ARG A 137 -15.60 -2.07 5.76
N ARG A 138 -16.77 -1.45 5.96
CA ARG A 138 -16.85 -0.06 6.44
C ARG A 138 -16.03 0.06 7.73
N PRO A 139 -15.25 1.14 7.94
CA PRO A 139 -14.68 1.41 9.25
C PRO A 139 -15.84 1.49 10.25
N GLN A 140 -15.75 0.73 11.35
CA GLN A 140 -16.63 0.95 12.49
C GLN A 140 -16.33 2.36 12.99
N SER A 141 -17.22 3.31 12.75
CA SER A 141 -17.23 4.58 13.45
C SER A 141 -17.27 4.26 14.94
N LYS A 142 -16.26 4.72 15.69
CA LYS A 142 -16.37 4.79 17.15
C LYS A 142 -17.45 5.82 17.49
N GLU A 143 -18.71 5.40 17.43
CA GLU A 143 -19.81 6.12 18.06
C GLU A 143 -19.62 6.02 19.57
N GLY A 144 -19.49 7.19 20.22
CA GLY A 144 -19.69 7.30 21.66
C GLY A 144 -18.46 7.58 22.51
N GLN A 145 -17.79 8.72 22.29
CA GLN A 145 -17.18 9.44 23.41
C GLN A 145 -17.76 10.86 23.41
N LYS A 146 -18.85 11.03 24.15
CA LYS A 146 -19.46 12.33 24.44
C LYS A 146 -18.39 13.18 25.14
N CYS A 147 -17.88 14.19 24.44
CA CYS A 147 -17.19 15.30 25.06
C CYS A 147 -18.27 16.17 25.72
N THR A 148 -18.48 15.99 27.02
CA THR A 148 -19.23 16.95 27.84
C THR A 148 -18.37 18.19 28.07
N ARG A 149 -19.03 19.34 27.94
CA ARG A 149 -18.50 20.71 28.05
C ARG A 149 -17.65 20.97 29.29
#